data_AF-A0A318SJE1-F1
#
_entry.id   AF-A0A318SJE1-F1
#
_cell.length_a   1.000
_cell.length_b   1.000
_cell.length_c   1.000
_cell.angle_alpha   90.00
_cell.angle_beta   90.00
_cell.angle_gamma   90.00
#
_symmetry.space_group_name_H-M   'P 1'
#
loop_
_entity.id
_entity.type
_entity.pdbx_description
1 polymer ?
#
loop_
_entity_poly.entity_id
_entity_poly.type
_entity_poly.pdbx_seq_one_letter_code
_entity_poly.pdbx_strand_id
1 'polypeptide(L)'
;MGYFDSAVQNLLEQVPLPQQLPKESGRMYAIAFDLDTQALQAAYPGPSYNNAYGEIKKILVARGFAWQQGSVYFGNETITAVQCVLSAQALSAALPWFKASVRDLRMLRIEELNDLIPAL
;
A
#
# COMPACT_ATOMS: atom_id res chain seq x y z
N MET A 1 -5.03 -45.47 25.43
CA MET A 1 -4.72 -44.19 26.11
C MET A 1 -3.20 -44.06 26.12
N GLY A 2 -2.61 -43.57 25.03
CA GLY A 2 -1.15 -43.57 24.85
C GLY A 2 -0.53 -42.40 25.61
N TYR A 3 0.34 -42.70 26.56
CA TYR A 3 1.19 -41.73 27.24
C TYR A 3 2.12 -41.09 26.20
N PHE A 4 1.81 -39.87 25.79
CA PHE A 4 2.77 -39.03 25.10
C PHE A 4 3.82 -38.60 26.13
N ASP A 5 5.07 -38.89 25.80
CA ASP A 5 6.24 -38.55 26.59
C ASP A 5 6.29 -37.02 26.81
N SER A 6 6.31 -36.61 28.07
CA SER A 6 6.45 -35.22 28.51
C SER A 6 7.69 -34.53 27.96
N ALA A 7 8.70 -35.28 27.50
CA ALA A 7 9.86 -34.73 26.80
C ALA A 7 9.52 -34.29 25.37
N VAL A 8 8.63 -35.00 24.66
CA VAL A 8 8.18 -34.64 23.31
C VAL A 8 7.26 -33.42 23.35
N GLN A 9 6.40 -33.32 24.37
CA GLN A 9 5.58 -32.13 24.61
C GLN A 9 6.45 -30.88 24.85
N ASN A 10 7.49 -31.03 25.68
CA ASN A 10 8.46 -29.96 25.94
C ASN A 10 9.27 -29.56 24.70
N LEU A 11 9.61 -30.50 23.83
CA LEU A 11 10.37 -30.20 22.60
C LEU A 11 9.52 -29.41 21.58
N LEU A 12 8.21 -29.67 21.52
CA LEU A 12 7.28 -28.95 20.65
C LEU A 12 6.92 -27.55 21.17
N GLU A 13 6.94 -27.35 22.50
CA GLU A 13 6.73 -26.03 23.12
C GLU A 13 8.00 -25.15 23.13
N GLN A 14 9.17 -25.73 22.86
CA GLN A 14 10.46 -25.01 22.79
C GLN A 14 10.86 -24.57 21.37
N VAL A 15 10.07 -24.90 20.34
CA VAL A 15 10.26 -24.31 19.02
C VAL A 15 9.56 -22.96 19.02
N PRO A 16 10.29 -21.82 18.94
CA PRO A 16 9.62 -20.54 18.77
C PRO A 16 8.82 -20.60 17.46
N LEU A 17 7.50 -20.42 17.57
CA LEU A 17 6.66 -20.06 16.43
C LEU A 17 7.39 -18.96 15.65
N PRO A 18 7.39 -18.94 14.30
CA PRO A 18 8.01 -17.88 13.54
C PRO A 18 7.53 -16.54 14.09
N GLN A 19 8.38 -15.90 14.89
CA GLN A 19 8.17 -14.54 15.32
C GLN A 19 8.07 -13.78 14.00
N GLN A 20 6.96 -13.06 13.83
CA GLN A 20 6.78 -12.16 12.70
C GLN A 20 8.12 -11.49 12.43
N LEU A 21 8.62 -11.61 11.18
CA LEU A 21 9.86 -10.99 10.74
C LEU A 21 9.96 -9.61 11.41
N PRO A 22 11.10 -9.29 12.08
CA PRO A 22 11.21 -8.08 12.86
C PRO A 22 10.62 -6.92 12.08
N LYS A 23 9.64 -6.22 12.67
CA LYS A 23 9.03 -5.05 12.05
C LYS A 23 10.17 -4.07 11.86
N GLU A 24 10.65 -3.99 10.62
CA GLU A 24 11.71 -3.09 10.18
C GLU A 24 11.25 -1.67 10.52
N SER A 25 11.62 -1.19 11.71
CA SER A 25 11.02 -0.02 12.39
C SER A 25 11.33 1.32 11.72
N GLY A 26 11.73 1.32 10.44
CA GLY A 26 11.94 2.50 9.60
C GLY A 26 11.56 2.31 8.14
N ARG A 27 11.09 1.12 7.72
CA ARG A 27 10.79 0.87 6.30
C ARG A 27 9.31 1.08 6.01
N MET A 28 8.99 2.16 5.33
CA MET A 28 7.65 2.48 4.84
C MET A 28 7.62 2.34 3.32
N TYR A 29 6.45 2.03 2.76
CA TYR A 29 6.25 2.06 1.31
C TYR A 29 5.29 3.16 0.92
N ALA A 30 5.43 3.68 -0.29
CA ALA A 30 4.52 4.66 -0.86
C ALA A 30 4.09 4.27 -2.26
N ILE A 31 2.91 4.74 -2.65
CA ILE A 31 2.44 4.74 -4.03
C ILE A 31 2.46 6.19 -4.51
N ALA A 32 3.15 6.44 -5.61
CA ALA A 32 3.08 7.66 -6.37
C ALA A 32 2.51 7.34 -7.75
N PHE A 33 1.62 8.18 -8.27
CA PHE A 33 1.09 8.01 -9.60
C PHE A 33 0.98 9.34 -10.34
N ASP A 34 0.83 9.25 -11.64
CA ASP A 34 0.50 10.36 -12.49
C ASP A 34 -0.46 9.91 -13.59
N LEU A 35 -1.44 10.76 -13.88
CA LEU A 35 -2.46 10.52 -14.88
C LEU A 35 -2.25 11.45 -16.07
N ASP A 36 -2.31 10.90 -17.27
CA ASP A 36 -2.46 11.69 -18.48
C ASP A 36 -3.86 12.34 -18.49
N THR A 37 -3.90 13.66 -18.46
CA THR A 37 -5.17 14.40 -18.33
C THR A 37 -6.05 14.24 -19.58
N GLN A 38 -5.46 14.13 -20.77
CA GLN A 38 -6.23 13.97 -22.01
C GLN A 38 -6.86 12.58 -22.06
N ALA A 39 -6.07 11.54 -21.77
CA ALA A 39 -6.56 10.16 -21.70
C ALA A 39 -7.60 9.98 -20.59
N LEU A 40 -7.40 10.63 -19.43
CA LEU A 40 -8.36 10.63 -18.34
C LEU A 40 -9.68 11.28 -18.75
N GLN A 41 -9.66 12.46 -19.37
CA GLN A 41 -10.87 13.13 -19.85
C GLN A 41 -11.65 12.29 -20.87
N ALA A 42 -10.94 11.53 -21.72
CA ALA A 42 -11.57 10.66 -22.71
C ALA A 42 -12.16 9.37 -22.09
N ALA A 43 -11.50 8.81 -21.07
CA ALA A 43 -11.89 7.52 -20.49
C ALA A 43 -12.80 7.62 -19.26
N TYR A 44 -12.81 8.76 -18.55
CA TYR A 44 -13.53 8.91 -17.29
C TYR A 44 -15.04 9.07 -17.52
N PRO A 45 -15.91 8.23 -16.91
CA PRO A 45 -17.34 8.23 -17.18
C PRO A 45 -18.13 9.30 -16.41
N GLY A 46 -17.51 9.92 -15.41
CA GLY A 46 -18.18 10.87 -14.52
C GLY A 46 -18.24 12.30 -15.07
N PRO A 47 -19.00 13.19 -14.41
CA PRO A 47 -19.26 14.55 -14.90
C PRO A 47 -18.04 15.47 -14.87
N SER A 48 -17.02 15.14 -14.08
CA SER A 48 -15.76 15.89 -13.99
C SER A 48 -14.62 14.93 -13.72
N TYR A 49 -13.60 14.96 -14.58
CA TYR A 49 -12.42 14.11 -14.44
C TYR A 49 -11.66 14.35 -13.12
N ASN A 50 -11.84 15.51 -12.49
CA ASN A 50 -11.24 15.81 -11.18
C ASN A 50 -11.70 14.83 -10.08
N ASN A 51 -12.88 14.23 -10.22
CA ASN A 51 -13.40 13.24 -9.30
C ASN A 51 -12.56 11.95 -9.27
N ALA A 52 -11.80 11.67 -10.33
CA ALA A 52 -10.89 10.53 -10.43
C ALA A 52 -9.89 10.45 -9.26
N TYR A 53 -9.33 11.60 -8.85
CA TYR A 53 -8.39 11.67 -7.73
C TYR A 53 -9.07 11.32 -6.40
N GLY A 54 -10.33 11.69 -6.22
CA GLY A 54 -11.14 11.33 -5.06
C GLY A 54 -11.43 9.84 -4.99
N GLU A 55 -11.73 9.21 -6.13
CA GLU A 55 -11.95 7.76 -6.22
C GLU A 55 -10.68 6.97 -5.88
N ILE A 56 -9.52 7.37 -6.44
CA ILE A 56 -8.23 6.76 -6.11
C ILE A 56 -7.92 6.94 -4.61
N LYS A 57 -8.11 8.15 -4.08
CA LYS A 57 -7.89 8.45 -2.66
C LYS A 57 -8.73 7.52 -1.77
N LYS A 58 -10.01 7.35 -2.08
CA LYS A 58 -10.92 6.49 -1.32
C LYS A 58 -10.42 5.05 -1.26
N ILE A 59 -9.97 4.50 -2.39
CA ILE A 59 -9.46 3.12 -2.46
C ILE A 59 -8.15 2.99 -1.69
N LEU A 60 -7.18 3.90 -1.88
CA LEU A 60 -5.88 3.82 -1.21
C LEU A 60 -6.01 4.01 0.30
N VAL A 61 -6.82 4.97 0.76
CA VAL A 61 -7.07 5.19 2.20
C VAL A 61 -7.71 3.97 2.85
N ALA A 62 -8.71 3.37 2.21
CA ALA A 62 -9.33 2.15 2.71
C ALA A 62 -8.35 0.96 2.82
N ARG A 63 -7.21 1.03 2.13
CA ARG A 63 -6.16 0.00 2.13
C ARG A 63 -4.97 0.32 3.02
N GLY A 64 -5.06 1.36 3.86
CA GLY A 64 -4.03 1.69 4.85
C GLY A 64 -2.98 2.68 4.36
N PHE A 65 -3.25 3.43 3.28
CA PHE A 65 -2.40 4.52 2.84
C PHE A 65 -2.92 5.89 3.33
N ALA A 66 -2.02 6.75 3.79
CA ALA A 66 -2.29 8.15 4.08
C ALA A 66 -1.91 9.02 2.88
N TRP A 67 -2.85 9.86 2.43
CA TRP A 67 -2.57 10.88 1.42
C TRP A 67 -1.62 11.94 1.97
N GLN A 68 -0.59 12.29 1.20
CA GLN A 68 0.39 13.31 1.57
C GLN A 68 0.15 14.59 0.79
N GLN A 69 0.55 14.61 -0.48
CA GLN A 69 0.36 15.72 -1.40
C GLN A 69 0.17 15.20 -2.82
N GLY A 70 -0.66 15.90 -3.60
CA GLY A 70 -0.95 15.53 -4.98
C GLY A 70 -1.32 14.05 -5.12
N SER A 71 -0.52 13.32 -5.88
CA SER A 71 -0.71 11.90 -6.19
C SER A 71 0.20 10.96 -5.39
N VAL A 72 0.65 11.37 -4.19
CA VAL A 72 1.55 10.60 -3.33
C VAL A 72 0.84 10.12 -2.07
N TYR A 73 1.00 8.83 -1.78
CA TYR A 73 0.33 8.12 -0.70
C TYR A 73 1.33 7.27 0.08
N PHE A 74 1.46 7.49 1.39
CA PHE A 74 2.36 6.75 2.26
C PHE A 74 1.60 5.63 2.96
N GLY A 75 2.15 4.42 2.95
CA GLY A 75 1.57 3.29 3.65
C GLY A 75 1.80 3.41 5.16
N ASN A 76 0.89 2.86 5.97
CA ASN A 76 1.13 2.70 7.40
C ASN A 76 2.15 1.58 7.68
N GLU A 77 2.40 1.28 8.96
CA GLU A 77 3.41 0.31 9.40
C GLU A 77 3.07 -1.15 9.06
N THR A 78 1.88 -1.39 8.51
CA THR A 78 1.44 -2.71 8.04
C THR A 78 1.57 -2.87 6.53
N ILE A 79 1.91 -1.81 5.79
CA ILE A 79 2.06 -1.85 4.34
C ILE A 79 3.43 -2.38 3.94
N THR A 80 3.39 -3.40 3.08
CA THR A 80 4.52 -4.08 2.47
C THR A 80 4.52 -3.84 0.95
N ALA A 81 5.63 -4.19 0.29
CA ALA A 81 5.71 -4.16 -1.17
C ALA A 81 4.57 -4.95 -1.85
N VAL A 82 4.18 -6.10 -1.27
CA VAL A 82 3.07 -6.91 -1.78
C VAL A 82 1.75 -6.16 -1.66
N GLN A 83 1.49 -5.47 -0.55
CA GLN A 83 0.27 -4.65 -0.41
C GLN A 83 0.26 -3.47 -1.39
N CYS A 84 1.40 -2.89 -1.74
CA CYS A 84 1.46 -1.88 -2.81
C CYS A 84 1.00 -2.46 -4.15
N VAL A 85 1.52 -3.64 -4.53
CA VAL A 85 1.11 -4.33 -5.78
C VAL A 85 -0.39 -4.64 -5.76
N LEU A 86 -0.89 -5.22 -4.66
CA LEU A 86 -2.32 -5.54 -4.51
C LEU A 86 -3.19 -4.28 -4.55
N SER A 87 -2.68 -3.13 -4.08
CA SER A 87 -3.41 -1.87 -4.12
C SER A 87 -3.45 -1.26 -5.52
N ALA A 88 -2.36 -1.35 -6.28
CA ALA A 88 -2.36 -0.99 -7.70
C ALA A 88 -3.32 -1.87 -8.52
N GLN A 89 -3.35 -3.17 -8.25
CA GLN A 89 -4.32 -4.08 -8.87
C GLN A 89 -5.76 -3.73 -8.49
N ALA A 90 -6.01 -3.42 -7.22
CA ALA A 90 -7.34 -3.00 -6.75
C ALA A 90 -7.82 -1.72 -7.43
N LEU A 91 -6.95 -0.72 -7.62
CA LEU A 91 -7.26 0.48 -8.40
C LEU A 91 -7.65 0.11 -9.84
N SER A 92 -6.82 -0.68 -10.53
CA SER A 92 -7.10 -1.08 -11.91
C SER A 92 -8.37 -1.92 -12.05
N ALA A 93 -8.74 -2.70 -11.05
CA ALA A 93 -9.95 -3.53 -11.07
C ALA A 93 -11.22 -2.73 -10.76
N ALA A 94 -11.14 -1.79 -9.81
CA ALA A 94 -12.29 -1.01 -9.37
C ALA A 94 -12.59 0.19 -10.28
N LEU A 95 -11.59 0.70 -11.00
CA LEU A 95 -11.68 1.92 -11.79
C LEU A 95 -11.38 1.59 -13.27
N PRO A 96 -12.40 1.32 -14.11
CA PRO A 96 -12.19 0.92 -15.50
C PRO A 96 -11.38 1.92 -16.34
N TRP A 97 -11.46 3.21 -16.00
CA TRP A 97 -10.74 4.29 -16.65
C TRP A 97 -9.26 4.38 -16.23
N PHE A 98 -8.88 3.77 -15.10
CA PHE A 98 -7.57 3.98 -14.47
C PHE A 98 -6.43 3.54 -15.39
N LYS A 99 -6.46 2.29 -15.87
CA LYS A 99 -5.40 1.75 -16.73
C LYS A 99 -5.20 2.54 -18.03
N ALA A 100 -6.28 3.09 -18.60
CA ALA A 100 -6.21 3.89 -19.82
C ALA A 100 -5.61 5.29 -19.60
N SER A 101 -5.64 5.78 -18.35
CA SER A 101 -5.23 7.15 -17.99
C SER A 101 -3.90 7.23 -17.25
N VAL A 102 -3.35 6.13 -16.73
CA VAL A 102 -2.09 6.13 -15.98
C VAL A 102 -0.91 6.38 -16.91
N ARG A 103 -0.16 7.46 -16.66
CA ARG A 103 1.11 7.77 -17.32
C ARG A 103 2.30 7.20 -16.56
N ASP A 104 2.27 7.27 -15.23
CA ASP A 104 3.31 6.71 -14.35
C ASP A 104 2.67 6.17 -13.06
N LEU A 105 3.16 5.03 -12.57
CA LEU A 105 2.72 4.44 -11.29
C LEU A 105 3.90 3.73 -10.65
N ARG A 106 4.33 4.20 -9.48
CA ARG A 106 5.53 3.72 -8.80
C ARG A 106 5.23 3.32 -7.38
N MET A 107 5.87 2.22 -6.98
CA MET A 107 6.08 1.88 -5.58
C MET A 107 7.43 2.48 -5.17
N LEU A 108 7.45 3.20 -4.06
CA LEU A 108 8.66 3.75 -3.46
C LEU A 108 8.89 3.07 -2.11
N ARG A 109 10.14 2.84 -1.77
CA ARG A 109 10.55 2.43 -0.41
C ARG A 109 11.16 3.65 0.27
N ILE A 110 10.61 3.99 1.43
CA ILE A 110 11.03 5.10 2.27
C ILE A 110 11.80 4.50 3.43
N GLU A 111 13.09 4.85 3.53
CA GLU A 111 13.95 4.45 4.66
C GLU A 111 13.83 5.42 5.83
N GLU A 112 13.48 6.69 5.57
CA GLU A 112 13.37 7.73 6.59
C GLU A 112 12.36 8.80 6.18
N LEU A 113 11.51 9.22 7.13
CA LEU A 113 10.53 10.29 6.94
C LEU A 113 11.15 11.63 7.39
N ASN A 114 11.68 12.38 6.43
CA ASN A 114 12.36 13.65 6.68
C ASN A 114 11.49 14.84 6.26
N ASP A 115 10.51 15.21 7.09
CA ASP A 115 9.77 16.46 6.91
C ASP A 115 10.70 17.66 7.17
N LEU A 116 10.85 18.50 6.15
CA LEU A 116 11.72 19.67 6.19
C LEU A 116 10.97 20.97 6.51
N ILE A 117 9.63 20.96 6.61
CA ILE A 117 8.85 22.16 6.97
C ILE A 117 9.36 22.81 8.27
N PRO A 118 9.70 22.06 9.34
CA PRO A 118 10.21 22.67 10.57
C PRO A 118 11.55 23.40 10.42
N ALA A 119 12.28 23.20 9.31
CA ALA A 119 13.57 23.82 9.07
C ALA A 119 13.50 25.12 8.23
N LEU A 120 12.31 25.51 7.75
CA LEU A 120 12.04 26.75 7.01
C LEU A 120 11.57 27.86 7.94
#